data_AF-A0A8J5SVH7-F1
#
_entry.id   AF-A0A8J5SVH7-F1
#
_cell.length_a   1.000
_cell.length_b   1.000
_cell.length_c   1.000
_cell.angle_alpha   90.00
_cell.angle_beta   90.00
_cell.angle_gamma   90.00
#
_symmetry.space_group_name_H-M   'P 1'
#
loop_
_entity.id
_entity.type
_entity.pdbx_description
1 polymer ?
#
loop_
_entity_poly.entity_id
_entity_poly.type
_entity_poly.pdbx_seq_one_letter_code
_entity_poly.pdbx_strand_id
1 'polypeptide(L)'
;MVEPSASGLAERMAGLSAGGVDEQQPGDGEEQHLSKNARKREEKRKKLEEERRLKEEEKKNKAATAAASGNPHKASAADDEDMDPTQYYENRLKTLDSLKTMGVNPYPHKFLANISIVDYIEKYKSLSDGKKLVDVTECLAGRVMNKRTSSSKLFFYDLYGGGVKVQVMADARTSELEESEFSRYHSSVKRGDIVGISGYPGKSNRGELSVFPRKFVVLSPCLHMMPRQVSHKCTHNFSYSYTCLALLFFLECNAGHPLILTPISHSCICVVLSMVRLVMAFINP
;
A
#
# COMPACT_ATOMS: atom_id res chain seq x y z
N MET A 1 -29.30 20.57 -49.51
CA MET A 1 -30.73 20.31 -49.24
C MET A 1 -30.85 18.89 -48.73
N VAL A 2 -31.35 18.74 -47.50
CA VAL A 2 -32.09 17.58 -46.96
C VAL A 2 -31.29 16.27 -46.74
N GLU A 3 -30.84 16.08 -45.50
CA GLU A 3 -30.83 14.77 -44.80
C GLU A 3 -32.27 14.20 -44.78
N PRO A 4 -32.52 12.87 -44.77
CA PRO A 4 -32.80 12.27 -43.44
C PRO A 4 -32.68 10.72 -43.27
N SER A 5 -32.56 10.34 -41.99
CA SER A 5 -33.34 9.33 -41.23
C SER A 5 -33.42 7.83 -41.60
N ALA A 6 -32.88 7.04 -40.67
CA ALA A 6 -33.45 5.89 -39.93
C ALA A 6 -34.76 5.19 -40.41
N SER A 7 -34.73 3.85 -40.43
CA SER A 7 -35.65 2.90 -39.71
C SER A 7 -35.81 1.56 -40.45
N GLY A 8 -36.17 0.49 -39.71
CA GLY A 8 -36.55 -0.83 -40.24
C GLY A 8 -35.80 -1.96 -39.54
N LEU A 9 -36.27 -2.57 -38.45
CA LEU A 9 -37.47 -3.40 -38.25
C LEU A 9 -37.41 -4.78 -38.93
N ALA A 10 -37.43 -5.80 -38.04
CA ALA A 10 -38.08 -7.11 -38.15
C ALA A 10 -37.51 -8.26 -39.01
N GLU A 11 -37.45 -9.40 -38.31
CA GLU A 11 -37.81 -10.77 -38.71
C GLU A 11 -36.91 -11.57 -39.66
N ARG A 12 -36.50 -12.75 -39.17
CA ARG A 12 -36.49 -13.98 -39.98
C ARG A 12 -36.75 -15.22 -39.13
N MET A 13 -37.82 -15.90 -39.53
CA MET A 13 -38.29 -17.24 -39.16
C MET A 13 -37.29 -18.35 -39.52
N ALA A 14 -37.45 -19.52 -38.88
CA ALA A 14 -37.92 -20.78 -39.50
C ALA A 14 -37.19 -22.03 -38.97
N GLY A 15 -37.96 -23.06 -38.65
CA GLY A 15 -37.49 -24.43 -38.38
C GLY A 15 -38.64 -25.39 -38.13
N LEU A 16 -39.18 -25.95 -39.22
CA LEU A 16 -40.26 -26.96 -39.27
C LEU A 16 -39.79 -28.38 -38.90
N SER A 17 -40.70 -29.19 -38.35
CA SER A 17 -40.98 -30.55 -38.86
C SER A 17 -42.30 -31.09 -38.30
N ALA A 18 -43.14 -31.60 -39.20
CA ALA A 18 -44.46 -32.18 -38.95
C ALA A 18 -44.45 -33.72 -39.05
N GLY A 19 -45.45 -34.36 -38.45
CA GLY A 19 -45.88 -35.74 -38.71
C GLY A 19 -47.02 -36.19 -37.77
N GLY A 20 -48.26 -36.27 -38.29
CA GLY A 20 -49.45 -36.88 -37.64
C GLY A 20 -49.46 -38.42 -37.75
N VAL A 21 -50.48 -39.22 -37.44
CA VAL A 21 -51.96 -39.10 -37.28
C VAL A 21 -52.47 -40.37 -36.56
N ASP A 22 -53.54 -40.30 -35.76
CA ASP A 22 -54.72 -41.23 -35.65
C ASP A 22 -55.53 -40.86 -34.37
N GLU A 23 -56.66 -40.15 -34.43
CA GLU A 23 -58.04 -40.56 -34.73
C GLU A 23 -58.82 -41.14 -33.52
N GLN A 24 -59.65 -40.29 -32.88
CA GLN A 24 -61.08 -40.53 -32.58
C GLN A 24 -61.71 -39.33 -31.82
N GLN A 25 -62.75 -38.75 -32.41
CA GLN A 25 -63.71 -37.78 -31.83
C GLN A 25 -64.84 -38.53 -31.08
N PRO A 26 -65.84 -37.87 -30.45
CA PRO A 26 -65.90 -36.59 -29.74
C PRO A 26 -66.61 -36.76 -28.36
N GLY A 27 -66.57 -35.76 -27.47
CA GLY A 27 -67.43 -35.82 -26.27
C GLY A 27 -67.19 -34.70 -25.26
N ASP A 28 -68.11 -33.74 -25.30
CA ASP A 28 -68.65 -32.98 -24.17
C ASP A 28 -67.73 -31.99 -23.44
N GLY A 29 -68.16 -30.73 -23.48
CA GLY A 29 -67.53 -29.64 -22.78
C GLY A 29 -67.58 -29.83 -21.27
N GLU A 30 -66.43 -29.60 -20.63
CA GLU A 30 -66.38 -29.14 -19.26
C GLU A 30 -65.36 -27.99 -19.20
N GLU A 31 -65.85 -26.76 -19.35
CA GLU A 31 -65.20 -25.64 -18.66
C GLU A 31 -65.19 -26.02 -17.18
N GLN A 32 -64.05 -26.51 -16.69
CA GLN A 32 -63.84 -26.74 -15.27
C GLN A 32 -63.90 -25.39 -14.57
N HIS A 33 -65.11 -25.01 -14.18
CA HIS A 33 -65.40 -23.86 -13.37
C HIS A 33 -64.87 -24.16 -11.95
N LEU A 34 -63.55 -24.08 -11.79
CA LEU A 34 -62.88 -24.12 -10.49
C LEU A 34 -63.61 -23.14 -9.59
N SER A 35 -64.21 -23.68 -8.52
CA SER A 35 -64.98 -22.93 -7.52
C SER A 35 -64.27 -21.60 -7.21
N LYS A 36 -65.02 -20.50 -7.09
CA LYS A 36 -64.50 -19.14 -6.87
C LYS A 36 -63.44 -19.07 -5.75
N ASN A 37 -63.47 -20.02 -4.81
CA ASN A 37 -62.50 -20.19 -3.73
C ASN A 37 -61.17 -20.84 -4.14
N ALA A 38 -61.15 -21.72 -5.14
CA ALA A 38 -59.93 -22.36 -5.66
C ALA A 38 -59.06 -21.36 -6.45
N ARG A 39 -59.66 -20.57 -7.33
CA ARG A 39 -58.96 -19.50 -8.08
C ARG A 39 -58.35 -18.45 -7.16
N LYS A 40 -59.08 -18.05 -6.11
CA LYS A 40 -58.59 -17.12 -5.07
C LYS A 40 -57.39 -17.65 -4.29
N ARG A 41 -57.30 -18.97 -4.06
CA ARG A 41 -56.15 -19.62 -3.39
C ARG A 41 -54.92 -19.63 -4.29
N GLU A 42 -55.08 -19.87 -5.59
CA GLU A 42 -53.98 -19.87 -6.55
C GLU A 42 -53.41 -18.47 -6.80
N GLU A 43 -54.28 -17.46 -6.93
CA GLU A 43 -53.85 -16.06 -7.05
C GLU A 43 -53.10 -15.59 -5.80
N LYS A 44 -53.56 -15.99 -4.60
CA LYS A 44 -52.87 -15.70 -3.34
C LYS A 44 -51.49 -16.37 -3.27
N ARG A 45 -51.36 -17.61 -3.77
CA ARG A 45 -50.09 -18.35 -3.83
C ARG A 45 -49.11 -17.69 -4.81
N LYS A 46 -49.58 -17.29 -6.00
CA LYS A 46 -48.79 -16.57 -7.01
C LYS A 46 -48.30 -15.20 -6.49
N LYS A 47 -49.17 -14.42 -5.83
CA LYS A 47 -48.80 -13.14 -5.22
C LYS A 47 -47.77 -13.28 -4.11
N LEU A 48 -47.91 -14.30 -3.25
CA LEU A 48 -46.94 -14.56 -2.18
C LEU A 48 -45.57 -14.98 -2.74
N GLU A 49 -45.56 -15.74 -3.84
CA GLU A 49 -44.32 -16.16 -4.51
C GLU A 49 -43.63 -14.98 -5.21
N GLU A 50 -44.39 -14.11 -5.87
CA GLU A 50 -43.88 -12.87 -6.47
C GLU A 50 -43.33 -11.91 -5.41
N GLU A 51 -44.03 -11.73 -4.30
CA GLU A 51 -43.56 -10.92 -3.16
C GLU A 51 -42.28 -11.50 -2.53
N ARG A 52 -42.17 -12.84 -2.45
CA ARG A 52 -40.96 -13.51 -1.98
C ARG A 52 -39.78 -13.30 -2.93
N ARG A 53 -40.01 -13.34 -4.24
CA ARG A 53 -38.99 -13.06 -5.27
C ARG A 53 -38.52 -11.61 -5.23
N LEU A 54 -39.44 -10.65 -5.12
CA LEU A 54 -39.11 -9.22 -4.97
C LEU A 54 -38.31 -8.96 -3.69
N LYS A 55 -38.68 -9.59 -2.56
CA LYS A 55 -37.91 -9.50 -1.31
C LYS A 55 -36.51 -10.12 -1.42
N GLU A 56 -36.35 -11.17 -2.21
CA GLU A 56 -35.05 -11.80 -2.44
C GLU A 56 -34.16 -10.94 -3.35
N GLU A 57 -34.73 -10.35 -4.41
CA GLU A 57 -34.05 -9.39 -5.28
C GLU A 57 -33.67 -8.10 -4.55
N GLU A 58 -34.56 -7.59 -3.68
CA GLU A 58 -34.26 -6.42 -2.85
C GLU A 58 -33.14 -6.73 -1.83
N LYS A 59 -33.12 -7.93 -1.25
CA LYS A 59 -32.02 -8.40 -0.40
C LYS A 59 -30.71 -8.55 -1.17
N LYS A 60 -30.75 -9.08 -2.40
CA LYS A 60 -29.57 -9.18 -3.29
C LYS A 60 -29.05 -7.80 -3.70
N ASN A 61 -29.93 -6.86 -4.02
CA ASN A 61 -29.57 -5.48 -4.34
C ASN A 61 -29.04 -4.71 -3.12
N LYS A 62 -29.60 -4.95 -1.92
CA LYS A 62 -29.07 -4.43 -0.65
C LYS A 62 -27.71 -5.03 -0.28
N ALA A 63 -27.48 -6.31 -0.55
CA ALA A 63 -26.18 -6.96 -0.37
C ALA A 63 -25.13 -6.45 -1.38
N ALA A 64 -25.53 -6.22 -2.64
CA ALA A 64 -24.66 -5.65 -3.66
C ALA A 64 -24.31 -4.18 -3.39
N THR A 65 -25.25 -3.38 -2.88
CA THR A 65 -24.99 -1.98 -2.46
C THR A 65 -24.19 -1.90 -1.16
N ALA A 66 -24.35 -2.84 -0.23
CA ALA A 66 -23.48 -2.96 0.94
C ALA A 66 -22.04 -3.37 0.57
N ALA A 67 -21.86 -4.22 -0.45
CA ALA A 67 -20.54 -4.54 -0.99
C ALA A 67 -19.89 -3.37 -1.76
N ALA A 68 -20.69 -2.48 -2.33
CA ALA A 68 -20.22 -1.27 -3.02
C ALA A 68 -19.92 -0.07 -2.08
N SER A 69 -20.33 -0.13 -0.81
CA SER A 69 -20.03 0.87 0.22
C SER A 69 -18.94 0.42 1.21
N GLY A 70 -18.05 -0.46 0.74
CA GLY A 70 -16.77 -0.70 1.40
C GLY A 70 -15.94 0.59 1.40
N ASN A 71 -15.90 1.26 2.54
CA ASN A 71 -15.05 2.42 2.77
C ASN A 71 -13.58 2.06 2.43
N PRO A 72 -12.93 2.65 1.40
CA PRO A 72 -11.66 2.16 0.87
C PRO A 72 -10.45 2.47 1.77
N HIS A 73 -10.67 3.07 2.94
CA HIS A 73 -9.59 3.60 3.78
C HIS A 73 -8.98 2.62 4.79
N LYS A 74 -9.38 1.34 4.81
CA LYS A 74 -8.83 0.34 5.75
C LYS A 74 -8.23 -0.92 5.10
N ALA A 75 -7.95 -0.91 3.80
CA ALA A 75 -7.40 -2.09 3.11
C ALA A 75 -5.88 -2.03 2.89
N SER A 76 -5.28 -0.85 2.70
CA SER A 76 -3.93 -0.73 2.14
C SER A 76 -2.75 -1.04 3.07
N ALA A 77 -2.99 -1.30 4.37
CA ALA A 77 -1.92 -1.64 5.33
C ALA A 77 -2.04 -3.08 5.87
N ALA A 78 -3.22 -3.70 5.76
CA ALA A 78 -3.43 -5.07 6.20
C ALA A 78 -3.20 -6.07 5.06
N ASP A 79 -3.49 -5.69 3.80
CA ASP A 79 -3.36 -6.62 2.68
C ASP A 79 -1.90 -6.96 2.34
N ASP A 80 -0.96 -6.03 2.42
CA ASP A 80 0.40 -6.30 1.92
C ASP A 80 1.24 -7.22 2.81
N GLU A 81 0.95 -7.26 4.11
CA GLU A 81 1.81 -7.94 5.08
C GLU A 81 1.51 -9.45 5.15
N ASP A 82 0.28 -9.88 4.83
CA ASP A 82 -0.14 -11.29 4.86
C ASP A 82 0.01 -12.00 3.49
N MET A 83 0.55 -11.29 2.48
CA MET A 83 0.80 -11.82 1.14
C MET A 83 2.04 -12.72 1.11
N ASP A 84 2.08 -13.62 0.12
CA ASP A 84 3.28 -14.42 -0.15
C ASP A 84 4.48 -13.50 -0.49
N PRO A 85 5.69 -13.75 0.05
CA PRO A 85 6.86 -12.91 -0.20
C PRO A 85 7.20 -12.73 -1.69
N THR A 86 6.93 -13.74 -2.53
CA THR A 86 7.15 -13.68 -3.98
C THR A 86 6.15 -12.73 -4.63
N GLN A 87 4.88 -12.86 -4.27
CA GLN A 87 3.82 -11.99 -4.77
C GLN A 87 4.05 -10.52 -4.36
N TYR A 88 4.52 -10.30 -3.12
CA TYR A 88 4.92 -8.98 -2.66
C TYR A 88 6.01 -8.37 -3.56
N TYR A 89 7.06 -9.14 -3.85
CA TYR A 89 8.17 -8.71 -4.70
C TYR A 89 7.69 -8.32 -6.12
N GLU A 90 6.85 -9.15 -6.74
CA GLU A 90 6.27 -8.86 -8.06
C GLU A 90 5.42 -7.59 -8.07
N ASN A 91 4.60 -7.38 -7.04
CA ASN A 91 3.77 -6.18 -6.91
C ASN A 91 4.63 -4.91 -6.73
N ARG A 92 5.75 -5.01 -6.00
CA ARG A 92 6.71 -3.90 -5.87
C ARG A 92 7.40 -3.60 -7.19
N LEU A 93 7.80 -4.61 -7.97
CA LEU A 93 8.36 -4.40 -9.30
C LEU A 93 7.37 -3.70 -10.24
N LYS A 94 6.11 -4.17 -10.29
CA LYS A 94 5.04 -3.53 -11.07
C LYS A 94 4.84 -2.06 -10.70
N THR A 95 4.86 -1.76 -9.39
CA THR A 95 4.76 -0.38 -8.90
C THR A 95 5.95 0.46 -9.36
N LEU A 96 7.17 -0.07 -9.29
CA LEU A 96 8.37 0.63 -9.76
C LEU A 96 8.33 0.90 -11.27
N ASP A 97 7.88 -0.05 -12.06
CA ASP A 97 7.80 0.12 -13.51
C ASP A 97 6.70 1.11 -13.90
N SER A 98 5.59 1.14 -13.15
CA SER A 98 4.58 2.19 -13.27
C SER A 98 5.17 3.58 -12.96
N LEU A 99 5.96 3.73 -11.89
CA LEU A 99 6.63 5.00 -11.55
C LEU A 99 7.60 5.45 -12.65
N LYS A 100 8.41 4.52 -13.19
CA LYS A 100 9.32 4.82 -14.31
C LYS A 100 8.56 5.25 -15.56
N THR A 101 7.43 4.59 -15.87
CA THR A 101 6.59 4.92 -17.02
C THR A 101 5.95 6.31 -16.88
N MET A 102 5.62 6.71 -15.65
CA MET A 102 5.18 8.07 -15.32
C MET A 102 6.32 9.11 -15.35
N GLY A 103 7.56 8.71 -15.67
CA GLY A 103 8.72 9.59 -15.69
C GLY A 103 9.28 9.94 -14.31
N VAL A 104 8.77 9.33 -13.24
CA VAL A 104 9.26 9.54 -11.88
C VAL A 104 10.40 8.59 -11.61
N ASN A 105 11.60 9.11 -11.36
CA ASN A 105 12.75 8.29 -11.00
C ASN A 105 12.59 7.76 -9.56
N PRO A 106 12.46 6.44 -9.33
CA PRO A 106 12.31 5.88 -7.99
C PRO A 106 13.60 5.93 -7.15
N TYR A 107 14.76 6.12 -7.78
CA TYR A 107 16.07 6.17 -7.14
C TYR A 107 16.74 7.54 -7.38
N PRO A 108 16.38 8.58 -6.61
CA PRO A 108 17.02 9.89 -6.73
C PRO A 108 18.52 9.81 -6.43
N HIS A 109 19.35 10.45 -7.26
CA HIS A 109 20.81 10.35 -7.18
C HIS A 109 21.41 11.03 -5.94
N LYS A 110 20.78 12.10 -5.43
CA LYS A 110 21.32 12.87 -4.30
C LYS A 110 20.21 13.42 -3.41
N PHE A 111 20.34 13.17 -2.12
CA PHE A 111 19.56 13.80 -1.07
C PHE A 111 20.51 14.31 0.01
N LEU A 112 20.41 15.59 0.34
CA LEU A 112 21.26 16.23 1.33
C LEU A 112 20.57 16.20 2.69
N ALA A 113 20.98 15.26 3.54
CA ALA A 113 20.61 15.27 4.96
C ALA A 113 21.46 16.32 5.70
N ASN A 114 20.82 17.17 6.50
CA ASN A 114 21.47 18.24 7.25
C ASN A 114 21.98 17.75 8.61
N ILE A 115 21.24 16.82 9.23
CA ILE A 115 21.49 16.35 10.59
C ILE A 115 21.23 14.85 10.67
N SER A 116 21.97 14.15 11.52
CA SER A 116 21.70 12.74 11.80
C SER A 116 20.49 12.59 12.72
N ILE A 117 19.87 11.41 12.74
CA ILE A 117 18.71 11.16 13.62
C ILE A 117 19.12 11.23 15.10
N VAL A 118 20.35 10.81 15.43
CA VAL A 118 20.89 10.87 16.80
C VAL A 118 21.01 12.31 17.27
N ASP A 119 21.70 13.14 16.48
CA ASP A 119 21.91 14.56 16.81
C ASP A 119 20.60 15.33 16.86
N TYR A 120 19.64 14.96 16.00
CA TYR A 120 18.29 15.53 16.01
C TYR A 120 17.59 15.28 17.36
N ILE A 121 17.64 14.06 17.89
CA ILE A 121 17.04 13.76 19.19
C ILE A 121 17.72 14.58 20.30
N GLU A 122 19.05 14.66 20.28
CA GLU A 122 19.80 15.38 21.31
C GLU A 122 19.52 16.89 21.30
N LYS A 123 19.46 17.49 20.11
CA LYS A 123 19.19 18.92 19.91
C LYS A 123 17.78 19.31 20.33
N TYR A 124 16.80 18.44 20.12
CA TYR A 124 15.36 18.74 20.27
C TYR A 124 14.70 18.06 21.48
N LYS A 125 15.44 17.34 22.33
CA LYS A 125 14.91 16.69 23.53
C LYS A 125 14.20 17.64 24.50
N SER A 126 14.70 18.88 24.62
CA SER A 126 14.26 19.90 25.57
C SER A 126 13.04 20.72 25.13
N LEU A 127 12.45 20.42 23.98
CA LEU A 127 11.21 21.07 23.53
C LEU A 127 10.07 20.81 24.50
N SER A 128 9.19 21.80 24.67
CA SER A 128 7.94 21.64 25.41
C SER A 128 6.91 20.88 24.58
N ASP A 129 5.99 20.20 25.25
CA ASP A 129 4.93 19.43 24.58
C ASP A 129 4.04 20.33 23.73
N GLY A 130 3.64 19.85 22.55
CA GLY A 130 2.82 20.60 21.59
C GLY A 130 3.54 21.73 20.84
N LYS A 131 4.81 22.06 21.18
CA LYS A 131 5.57 23.10 20.47
C LYS A 131 6.09 22.59 19.13
N LYS A 132 5.87 23.39 18.08
CA LYS A 132 6.35 23.15 16.71
C LYS A 132 7.21 24.33 16.27
N LEU A 133 8.42 24.07 15.77
CA LEU A 133 9.37 25.10 15.35
C LEU A 133 9.31 25.31 13.83
N VAL A 134 8.26 25.96 13.34
CA VAL A 134 7.96 26.11 11.90
C VAL A 134 9.08 26.84 11.12
N ASP A 135 9.85 27.68 11.81
CA ASP A 135 10.96 28.48 11.24
C ASP A 135 12.23 27.66 10.97
N VAL A 136 12.37 26.49 11.61
CA VAL A 136 13.55 25.65 11.48
C VAL A 136 13.24 24.51 10.51
N THR A 137 14.05 24.40 9.45
CA THR A 137 13.95 23.29 8.50
C THR A 137 15.14 22.36 8.68
N GLU A 138 14.87 21.10 8.99
CA GLU A 138 15.87 20.04 9.12
C GLU A 138 15.61 18.95 8.07
N CYS A 139 16.70 18.50 7.44
CA CYS A 139 16.67 17.42 6.47
C CYS A 139 17.22 16.15 7.10
N LEU A 140 16.39 15.10 7.18
CA LEU A 140 16.71 13.80 7.77
C LEU A 140 16.59 12.72 6.71
N ALA A 141 17.36 11.65 6.86
CA ALA A 141 17.20 10.43 6.08
C ALA A 141 17.20 9.21 7.01
N GLY A 142 16.40 8.20 6.68
CA GLY A 142 16.34 6.98 7.47
C GLY A 142 15.48 5.89 6.82
N ARG A 143 15.36 4.76 7.50
CA ARG A 143 14.53 3.62 7.07
C ARG A 143 13.19 3.62 7.79
N VAL A 144 12.09 3.46 7.06
CA VAL A 144 10.75 3.31 7.65
C VAL A 144 10.62 1.91 8.24
N MET A 145 10.54 1.81 9.57
CA MET A 145 10.37 0.51 10.25
C MET A 145 8.91 0.16 10.47
N ASN A 146 8.07 1.16 10.62
CA ASN A 146 6.65 1.00 10.88
C ASN A 146 5.89 2.12 10.19
N LYS A 147 4.71 1.78 9.67
CA LYS A 147 3.80 2.71 9.00
C LYS A 147 2.43 2.52 9.62
N ARG A 148 1.85 3.61 10.12
CA ARG A 148 0.52 3.64 10.71
C ARG A 148 -0.31 4.69 10.01
N THR A 149 -1.49 4.30 9.55
CA THR A 149 -2.46 5.22 8.93
C THR A 149 -3.57 5.50 9.91
N SER A 150 -3.81 6.76 10.25
CA SER A 150 -4.96 7.15 11.08
C SER A 150 -6.12 7.65 10.22
N SER A 151 -5.80 8.45 9.21
CA SER A 151 -6.76 9.00 8.26
C SER A 151 -6.11 9.07 6.88
N SER A 152 -6.91 9.28 5.84
CA SER A 152 -6.41 9.56 4.48
C SER A 152 -5.46 10.77 4.39
N LYS A 153 -5.57 11.69 5.36
CA LYS A 153 -4.81 12.94 5.46
C LYS A 153 -3.64 12.88 6.44
N LEU A 154 -3.52 11.82 7.22
CA LEU A 154 -2.56 11.74 8.34
C LEU A 154 -1.93 10.35 8.44
N PHE A 155 -0.61 10.32 8.26
CA PHE A 155 0.23 9.13 8.35
C PHE A 155 1.30 9.31 9.41
N PHE A 156 1.56 8.25 10.15
CA PHE A 156 2.63 8.17 11.13
C PHE A 156 3.66 7.15 10.67
N TYR A 157 4.92 7.57 10.61
CA TYR A 157 6.04 6.68 10.32
C TYR A 157 6.98 6.63 11.51
N ASP A 158 7.51 5.45 11.81
CA ASP A 158 8.63 5.31 12.73
C ASP A 158 9.90 5.21 11.86
N LEU A 159 10.69 6.29 11.86
CA LEU A 159 11.93 6.40 11.10
C LEU A 159 13.10 5.93 11.97
N TYR A 160 13.94 5.05 11.41
CA TYR A 160 15.09 4.48 12.09
C TYR A 160 16.40 4.83 11.41
N GLY A 161 17.42 5.14 12.20
CA GLY A 161 18.78 5.41 11.72
C GLY A 161 19.72 5.71 12.87
N GLY A 162 20.98 5.30 12.76
CA GLY A 162 21.97 5.45 13.83
C GLY A 162 21.61 4.73 15.13
N GLY A 163 20.83 3.65 15.06
CA GLY A 163 20.41 2.87 16.24
C GLY A 163 19.22 3.46 17.01
N VAL A 164 18.75 4.65 16.63
CA VAL A 164 17.65 5.37 17.29
C VAL A 164 16.42 5.46 16.37
N LYS A 165 15.26 5.75 16.98
CA LYS A 165 13.99 5.94 16.28
C LYS A 165 13.44 7.35 16.52
N VAL A 166 12.85 7.93 15.47
CA VAL A 166 12.11 9.20 15.51
C VAL A 166 10.77 9.01 14.84
N GLN A 167 9.72 9.61 15.41
CA GLN A 167 8.40 9.61 14.78
C GLN A 167 8.33 10.69 13.70
N VAL A 168 7.68 10.38 12.59
CA VAL A 168 7.36 11.33 11.53
C VAL A 168 5.85 11.41 11.44
N MET A 169 5.32 12.62 11.56
CA MET A 169 3.88 12.88 11.50
C MET A 169 3.59 13.65 10.22
N ALA A 170 3.19 12.92 9.19
CA ALA A 170 2.90 13.48 7.88
C ALA A 170 1.42 13.86 7.79
N ASP A 171 1.17 15.17 7.76
CA ASP A 171 -0.16 15.77 7.59
C ASP A 171 -0.29 16.40 6.20
N ALA A 172 -1.41 16.15 5.52
CA ALA A 172 -1.73 16.76 4.22
C ALA A 172 -1.76 18.30 4.26
N ARG A 173 -2.04 18.89 5.44
CA ARG A 173 -2.07 20.36 5.64
C ARG A 173 -0.68 20.99 5.71
N THR A 174 0.33 20.19 6.08
CA THR A 174 1.71 20.65 6.24
C THR A 174 2.55 20.37 5.00
N SER A 175 2.16 19.34 4.24
CA SER A 175 2.79 19.03 2.96
C SER A 175 2.48 20.04 1.88
N GLU A 176 3.38 20.18 0.92
CA GLU A 176 3.21 21.00 -0.27
C GLU A 176 2.32 20.35 -1.36
N LEU A 177 1.90 19.11 -1.15
CA LEU A 177 1.11 18.31 -2.11
C LEU A 177 -0.40 18.51 -1.94
N GLU A 178 -1.16 18.32 -3.02
CA GLU A 178 -2.62 18.23 -2.95
C GLU A 178 -3.06 17.01 -2.13
N GLU A 179 -4.21 17.06 -1.45
CA GLU A 179 -4.69 15.99 -0.57
C GLU A 179 -4.83 14.64 -1.29
N SER A 180 -5.30 14.65 -2.54
CA SER A 180 -5.48 13.45 -3.35
C SER A 180 -4.15 12.78 -3.72
N GLU A 181 -3.16 13.57 -4.12
CA GLU A 181 -1.80 13.13 -4.42
C GLU A 181 -1.05 12.68 -3.16
N PHE A 182 -1.23 13.40 -2.04
CA PHE A 182 -0.63 13.06 -0.76
C PHE A 182 -1.03 11.65 -0.30
N SER A 183 -2.34 11.36 -0.33
CA SER A 183 -2.87 10.05 0.05
C SER A 183 -2.33 8.93 -0.85
N ARG A 184 -2.30 9.15 -2.17
CA ARG A 184 -1.75 8.18 -3.15
C ARG A 184 -0.26 7.95 -2.93
N TYR A 185 0.51 9.03 -2.78
CA TYR A 185 1.95 8.99 -2.57
C TYR A 185 2.31 8.28 -1.27
N HIS A 186 1.63 8.61 -0.16
CA HIS A 186 1.89 7.96 1.13
C HIS A 186 1.38 6.52 1.16
N SER A 187 0.38 6.16 0.36
CA SER A 187 -0.08 4.77 0.22
C SER A 187 0.93 3.86 -0.50
N SER A 188 1.72 4.41 -1.43
CA SER A 188 2.75 3.65 -2.17
C SER A 188 4.01 3.35 -1.35
N VAL A 189 4.29 4.18 -0.33
CA VAL A 189 5.37 3.97 0.64
C VAL A 189 5.08 2.72 1.46
N LYS A 190 6.03 1.80 1.54
CA LYS A 190 5.92 0.56 2.31
C LYS A 190 6.95 0.50 3.43
N ARG A 191 6.75 -0.45 4.33
CA ARG A 191 7.70 -0.76 5.40
C ARG A 191 9.02 -1.22 4.79
N GLY A 192 10.13 -0.68 5.30
CA GLY A 192 11.48 -0.96 4.82
C GLY A 192 12.02 0.05 3.81
N ASP A 193 11.18 0.92 3.25
CA ASP A 193 11.61 1.96 2.31
C ASP A 193 12.58 2.95 3.01
N ILE A 194 13.63 3.35 2.30
CA ILE A 194 14.53 4.43 2.72
C ILE A 194 13.95 5.74 2.24
N VAL A 195 13.78 6.68 3.17
CA VAL A 195 13.10 7.95 2.92
C VAL A 195 13.96 9.12 3.39
N GLY A 196 13.89 10.21 2.62
CA GLY A 196 14.42 11.52 2.93
C GLY A 196 13.26 12.45 3.27
N ILE A 197 13.40 13.18 4.36
CA ILE A 197 12.39 14.07 4.90
C ILE A 197 13.01 15.45 5.06
N SER A 198 12.34 16.47 4.55
CA SER A 198 12.65 17.87 4.86
C SER A 198 11.43 18.46 5.53
N GLY A 199 11.62 18.93 6.76
CA GLY A 199 10.52 19.31 7.63
C GLY A 199 10.99 20.10 8.83
N TYR A 200 10.06 20.39 9.74
CA TYR A 200 10.38 21.10 10.96
C TYR A 200 10.24 20.22 12.20
N PRO A 201 11.05 20.47 13.24
CA PRO A 201 10.98 19.73 14.49
C PRO A 201 9.80 20.19 15.36
N GLY A 202 9.21 19.25 16.10
CA GLY A 202 8.29 19.57 17.18
C GLY A 202 7.93 18.37 18.04
N LYS A 203 7.13 18.61 19.08
CA LYS A 203 6.55 17.54 19.89
C LYS A 203 5.07 17.41 19.62
N SER A 204 4.59 16.18 19.48
CA SER A 204 3.15 15.91 19.45
C SER A 204 2.50 16.22 20.80
N ASN A 205 1.17 16.28 20.84
CA ASN A 205 0.42 16.49 22.09
C ASN A 205 0.62 15.35 23.11
N ARG A 206 1.18 14.21 22.67
CA ARG A 206 1.51 13.06 23.53
C ARG A 206 2.91 13.14 24.13
N GLY A 207 3.65 14.22 23.86
CA GLY A 207 5.03 14.41 24.32
C GLY A 207 6.08 13.63 23.52
N GLU A 208 5.68 12.91 22.47
CA GLU A 208 6.62 12.23 21.57
C GLU A 208 7.29 13.24 20.63
N LEU A 209 8.62 13.16 20.49
CA LEU A 209 9.38 13.97 19.53
C LEU A 209 9.05 13.51 18.11
N SER A 210 8.53 14.43 17.31
CA SER A 210 8.04 14.16 15.96
C SER A 210 8.66 15.13 14.95
N VAL A 211 8.87 14.66 13.73
CA VAL A 211 9.23 15.50 12.58
C VAL A 211 7.98 15.73 11.74
N PHE A 212 7.71 16.98 11.38
CA PHE A 212 6.61 17.36 10.50
C PHE A 212 7.15 17.63 9.10
N PRO A 213 6.98 16.71 8.13
CA PRO A 213 7.52 16.85 6.80
C PRO A 213 6.78 17.93 6.01
N ARG A 214 7.52 18.85 5.40
CA ARG A 214 7.03 19.69 4.30
C ARG A 214 7.17 18.95 2.98
N LYS A 215 8.32 18.30 2.81
CA LYS A 215 8.67 17.46 1.67
C LYS A 215 9.06 16.06 2.14
N PHE A 216 8.46 15.05 1.51
CA PHE A 216 8.73 13.64 1.74
C PHE A 216 9.22 13.02 0.43
N VAL A 217 10.35 12.35 0.45
CA VAL A 217 10.95 11.74 -0.75
C VAL A 217 11.36 10.31 -0.43
N VAL A 218 10.89 9.34 -1.21
CA VAL A 218 11.43 7.98 -1.18
C VAL A 218 12.77 7.97 -1.91
N LEU A 219 13.83 7.55 -1.23
CA LEU A 219 15.19 7.47 -1.78
C LEU A 219 15.48 6.10 -2.37
N SER A 220 15.04 5.05 -1.68
CA SER A 220 15.18 3.68 -2.15
C SER A 220 14.01 2.84 -1.66
N PRO A 221 13.10 2.43 -2.56
CA PRO A 221 12.03 1.50 -2.21
C PRO A 221 12.59 0.11 -1.88
N CYS A 222 11.99 -0.54 -0.89
CA CYS A 222 12.23 -1.92 -0.50
C CYS A 222 11.36 -2.85 -1.35
N LEU A 223 12.00 -3.87 -1.92
CA LEU A 223 11.35 -4.85 -2.79
C LEU A 223 10.87 -6.08 -2.02
N HIS A 224 11.48 -6.36 -0.87
CA HIS A 224 11.22 -7.55 -0.08
C HIS A 224 10.43 -7.20 1.18
N MET A 225 9.57 -8.12 1.61
CA MET A 225 8.83 -8.00 2.85
C MET A 225 9.80 -8.11 4.04
N MET A 226 9.73 -7.15 4.97
CA MET A 226 10.54 -7.21 6.19
C MET A 226 9.93 -8.19 7.19
N PRO A 227 10.75 -8.99 7.89
CA PRO A 227 10.24 -9.91 8.90
C PRO A 227 9.49 -9.17 10.01
N ARG A 228 8.38 -9.76 10.46
CA ARG A 228 7.64 -9.27 11.62
C ARG A 228 8.34 -9.72 12.91
N GLN A 229 8.38 -8.83 13.90
CA GLN A 229 8.75 -9.21 15.25
C GLN A 229 7.56 -9.95 15.87
N VAL A 230 7.41 -11.23 15.54
CA VAL A 230 6.38 -12.07 16.13
C VAL A 230 6.85 -12.46 17.52
N SER A 231 6.04 -12.22 18.55
CA SER A 231 6.31 -12.51 19.96
C SER A 231 6.22 -14.01 20.29
N HIS A 232 6.77 -14.87 19.44
CA HIS A 232 6.80 -16.30 19.64
C HIS A 232 8.24 -16.79 19.84
N LYS A 233 8.43 -17.53 20.93
CA LYS A 233 9.70 -18.14 21.35
C LYS A 233 10.31 -18.97 20.20
N CYS A 234 11.62 -18.84 20.05
CA CYS A 234 12.57 -19.76 19.43
C CYS A 234 12.22 -20.38 18.07
N THR A 235 12.95 -19.97 17.02
CA THR A 235 13.80 -20.92 16.30
C THR A 235 15.15 -20.27 16.01
N HIS A 236 16.22 -20.94 16.44
CA HIS A 236 17.60 -20.66 16.06
C HIS A 236 17.70 -20.69 14.52
N ASN A 237 18.48 -19.76 13.95
CA ASN A 237 18.88 -19.68 12.52
C ASN A 237 18.13 -18.73 11.58
N PHE A 238 17.69 -17.54 12.03
CA PHE A 238 17.36 -16.44 11.10
C PHE A 238 18.20 -15.17 11.29
N SER A 239 19.25 -15.22 12.13
CA SER A 239 19.95 -14.01 12.58
C SER A 239 21.13 -13.56 11.72
N TYR A 240 21.52 -14.26 10.65
CA TYR A 240 22.82 -13.98 9.99
C TYR A 240 22.85 -13.85 8.47
N SER A 241 21.71 -13.67 7.79
CA SER A 241 21.75 -13.39 6.33
C SER A 241 21.60 -11.91 5.95
N TYR A 242 21.03 -11.06 6.81
CA TYR A 242 20.75 -9.66 6.47
C TYR A 242 21.69 -8.64 7.11
N THR A 243 22.55 -9.06 8.04
CA THR A 243 23.58 -8.20 8.63
C THR A 243 24.67 -7.82 7.64
N CYS A 244 24.92 -8.64 6.61
CA CYS A 244 25.95 -8.36 5.60
C CYS A 244 25.53 -7.28 4.58
N LEU A 245 24.25 -7.25 4.16
CA LEU A 245 23.76 -6.25 3.20
C LEU A 245 23.49 -4.88 3.84
N ALA A 246 23.22 -4.83 5.14
CA ALA A 246 23.02 -3.58 5.87
C ALA A 246 24.33 -2.83 6.16
N LEU A 247 25.45 -3.54 6.35
CA LEU A 247 26.74 -2.90 6.65
C LEU A 247 27.43 -2.34 5.40
N LEU A 248 27.22 -2.94 4.22
CA LEU A 248 27.91 -2.51 3.00
C LEU A 248 27.44 -1.16 2.46
N PHE A 249 26.19 -0.76 2.72
CA PHE A 249 25.67 0.53 2.26
C PHE A 249 25.99 1.70 3.21
N PHE A 250 26.44 1.40 4.44
CA PHE A 250 26.69 2.43 5.47
C PHE A 250 28.11 3.01 5.41
N LEU A 251 29.03 2.39 4.69
CA LEU A 251 30.43 2.80 4.64
C LEU A 251 30.77 3.84 3.55
N GLU A 252 29.93 4.01 2.52
CA GLU A 252 30.24 4.96 1.42
C GLU A 252 29.70 6.38 1.64
N CYS A 253 28.83 6.61 2.63
CA CYS A 253 28.23 7.93 2.83
C CYS A 253 28.84 8.76 3.97
N ASN A 254 29.85 8.27 4.69
CA ASN A 254 30.42 8.97 5.84
C ASN A 254 31.91 9.30 5.67
N ALA A 255 32.26 9.91 4.54
CA ALA A 255 33.55 10.57 4.35
C ALA A 255 33.33 12.00 3.85
N GLY A 256 32.79 12.84 4.73
CA GLY A 256 32.88 14.29 4.58
C GLY A 256 34.29 14.76 4.89
N HIS A 257 35.21 14.67 3.94
CA HIS A 257 36.49 15.37 4.00
C HIS A 257 36.86 15.94 2.62
N PRO A 258 37.28 17.22 2.54
CA PRO A 258 37.79 17.79 1.30
C PRO A 258 39.13 17.14 0.97
N LEU A 259 39.20 16.47 -0.18
CA LEU A 259 40.43 15.86 -0.69
C LEU A 259 41.45 16.95 -1.04
N ILE A 260 42.35 17.23 -0.11
CA ILE A 260 43.67 17.80 -0.40
C ILE A 260 44.59 16.61 -0.64
N LEU A 261 45.02 16.42 -1.90
CA LEU A 261 46.03 15.44 -2.27
C LEU A 261 47.36 15.75 -1.55
N THR A 262 47.81 14.82 -0.70
CA THR A 262 49.23 14.68 -0.37
C THR A 262 49.64 13.20 -0.43
N PRO A 263 50.84 12.87 -0.91
CA PRO A 263 51.23 11.50 -1.22
C PRO A 263 51.63 10.76 0.06
N ILE A 264 50.84 9.75 0.45
CA ILE A 264 51.14 8.90 1.61
C ILE A 264 51.98 7.70 1.14
N SER A 265 53.13 7.56 1.79
CA SER A 265 54.15 6.53 1.62
C SER A 265 53.63 5.08 1.70
N HIS A 266 54.32 4.21 0.97
CA HIS A 266 54.08 2.76 0.75
C HIS A 266 53.93 1.87 2.02
N SER A 267 54.10 2.43 3.22
CA SER A 267 54.08 1.68 4.49
C SER A 267 52.66 1.44 5.06
N CYS A 268 51.64 2.19 4.63
CA CYS A 268 50.28 2.05 5.19
C CYS A 268 49.44 0.92 4.56
N ILE A 269 49.79 0.45 3.35
CA ILE A 269 49.04 -0.60 2.65
C ILE A 269 49.24 -1.98 3.31
N CYS A 270 50.37 -2.22 3.96
CA CYS A 270 50.66 -3.51 4.59
C CYS A 270 49.79 -3.81 5.83
N VAL A 271 49.39 -2.78 6.59
CA VAL A 271 48.59 -2.97 7.81
C VAL A 271 47.14 -3.35 7.47
N VAL A 272 46.58 -2.74 6.42
CA VAL A 272 45.21 -3.01 5.99
C VAL A 272 45.09 -4.41 5.39
N LEU A 273 46.09 -4.86 4.61
CA LEU A 273 46.08 -6.23 4.06
C LEU A 273 46.26 -7.32 5.13
N SER A 274 47.00 -7.02 6.21
CA SER A 274 47.20 -7.99 7.30
C SER A 274 45.95 -8.19 8.16
N MET A 275 45.13 -7.16 8.37
CA MET A 275 43.86 -7.33 9.09
C MET A 275 42.82 -8.10 8.28
N VAL A 276 42.77 -7.90 6.95
CA VAL A 276 41.84 -8.64 6.09
C VAL A 276 42.17 -10.14 6.06
N ARG A 277 43.46 -10.51 6.10
CA ARG A 277 43.89 -11.92 6.19
C ARG A 277 43.55 -12.58 7.54
N LEU A 278 43.62 -11.84 8.64
CA LEU A 278 43.30 -12.37 9.98
C LEU A 278 41.80 -12.60 10.15
N VAL A 279 40.96 -11.73 9.56
CA VAL A 279 39.50 -11.89 9.61
C VAL A 279 39.02 -13.05 8.73
N MET A 280 39.66 -13.28 7.58
CA MET A 280 39.32 -14.42 6.70
C MET A 280 39.73 -15.79 7.28
N ALA A 281 40.75 -15.83 8.15
CA ALA A 281 41.17 -17.07 8.82
C ALA A 281 40.23 -17.52 9.96
N PHE A 282 39.38 -16.63 10.47
CA PHE A 282 38.40 -16.95 11.52
C PHE A 282 37.02 -17.39 10.98
N ILE A 283 36.81 -17.32 9.65
CA ILE A 283 35.51 -17.58 9.00
C ILE A 283 35.40 -19.00 8.43
N ASN A 284 36.49 -19.78 8.41
CA ASN A 284 36.44 -21.21 8.05
C ASN A 284 37.35 -22.04 8.95
N PRO A 285 36.82 -22.75 9.97
CA PRO A 285 37.44 -23.97 10.48
C PRO A 285 37.25 -25.14 9.49
#